data_AF-A0A967J9K8-F1
#
_entry.id   AF-A0A967J9K8-F1
#
_cell.length_a   1.000
_cell.length_b   1.000
_cell.length_c   1.000
_cell.angle_alpha   90.00
_cell.angle_beta   90.00
_cell.angle_gamma   90.00
#
_symmetry.space_group_name_H-M   'P 1'
#
loop_
_entity.id
_entity.type
_entity.pdbx_description
1 polymer ?
#
loop_
_entity_poly.entity_id
_entity_poly.type
_entity_poly.pdbx_seq_one_letter_code
_entity_poly.pdbx_strand_id
1 'polypeptide(L)'
;FDAPGRAHRPDKVVHAMTFREDAVKPTFVVDVTDQIERKLEAVACFVSQFGGAVQAGEVFPGGRPLDQQIRAQSAAYGSLIRVPYGEPFWTRETVPAETLGTLAVTTF
;
A
#
# COMPACT_ATOMS: atom_id res chain seq x y z
N PHE A 1 5.54 25.00 17.95
CA PHE A 1 6.77 24.75 17.19
C PHE A 1 6.78 25.72 16.03
N ASP A 2 7.78 26.59 15.93
CA ASP A 2 7.91 27.55 14.83
C ASP A 2 8.80 26.92 13.75
N ALA A 3 8.17 26.45 12.67
CA ALA A 3 8.87 25.72 11.61
C ALA A 3 9.42 26.74 10.59
N PRO A 4 10.72 26.71 10.26
CA PRO A 4 11.28 27.60 9.25
C PRO A 4 10.71 27.24 7.86
N GLY A 5 10.08 28.20 7.18
CA GLY A 5 9.54 28.03 5.83
C GLY A 5 8.25 28.81 5.57
N ARG A 6 7.83 28.89 4.30
CA ARG A 6 6.51 29.43 3.96
C ARG A 6 5.41 28.46 4.40
N ALA A 7 4.28 29.00 4.88
CA ALA A 7 3.11 28.18 5.17
C ALA A 7 2.72 27.38 3.93
N HIS A 8 2.57 26.07 4.11
CA HIS A 8 2.16 25.15 3.05
C HIS A 8 0.98 24.32 3.56
N ARG A 9 -0.08 24.27 2.75
CA ARG A 9 -1.22 23.40 2.97
C ARG A 9 -1.14 22.27 1.94
N PRO A 10 -1.04 21.00 2.36
CA PRO A 10 -1.08 19.88 1.45
C PRO A 10 -2.40 19.85 0.67
N ASP A 11 -2.33 19.55 -0.62
CA ASP A 11 -3.51 19.40 -1.47
C ASP A 11 -4.25 18.08 -1.22
N LYS A 12 -3.52 17.06 -0.74
CA LYS A 12 -4.03 15.69 -0.56
C LYS A 12 -3.39 15.02 0.64
N VAL A 13 -4.21 14.36 1.47
CA VAL A 13 -3.74 13.51 2.56
C VAL A 13 -4.30 12.09 2.39
N VAL A 14 -3.39 11.12 2.33
CA VAL A 14 -3.70 9.70 2.21
C VAL A 14 -2.87 8.91 3.21
N HIS A 15 -3.40 7.77 3.65
CA HIS A 15 -2.78 6.87 4.61
C HIS A 15 -2.52 5.53 3.92
N ALA A 16 -1.24 5.12 3.84
CA ALA A 16 -0.89 3.78 3.38
C ALA A 16 -1.37 2.74 4.40
N MET A 17 -1.95 1.65 3.92
CA MET A 17 -2.52 0.60 4.78
C MET A 17 -1.74 -0.72 4.76
N THR A 18 -0.73 -0.80 3.89
CA THR A 18 0.12 -1.98 3.71
C THR A 18 0.71 -2.40 5.06
N PHE A 19 0.68 -3.72 5.34
CA PHE A 19 1.13 -4.35 6.59
C PHE A 19 0.45 -3.89 7.89
N ARG A 20 -0.69 -3.19 7.84
CA ARG A 20 -1.51 -2.96 9.04
C ARG A 20 -2.32 -4.21 9.40
N GLU A 21 -2.19 -4.69 10.64
CA GLU A 21 -2.97 -5.83 11.16
C GLU A 21 -4.44 -5.46 11.44
N ASP A 22 -4.70 -4.20 11.78
CA ASP A 22 -6.03 -3.65 12.09
C ASP A 22 -6.72 -3.01 10.87
N ALA A 23 -6.29 -3.36 9.65
CA ALA A 23 -6.70 -2.67 8.45
C ALA A 23 -8.22 -2.78 8.20
N VAL A 24 -8.90 -1.63 8.21
CA VAL A 24 -10.25 -1.50 7.64
C VAL A 24 -10.20 -1.63 6.12
N LYS A 25 -11.37 -1.75 5.45
CA LYS A 25 -11.43 -1.75 3.98
C LYS A 25 -10.76 -0.48 3.42
N PRO A 26 -9.85 -0.56 2.44
CA PRO A 26 -9.26 0.62 1.83
C PRO A 26 -10.31 1.49 1.13
N THR A 27 -10.10 2.80 1.13
CA THR A 27 -10.94 3.74 0.38
C THR A 27 -10.69 3.57 -1.12
N PHE A 28 -9.43 3.37 -1.51
CA PHE A 28 -9.04 3.09 -2.89
C PHE A 28 -7.76 2.25 -2.93
N VAL A 29 -7.53 1.58 -4.05
CA VAL A 29 -6.32 0.81 -4.33
C VAL A 29 -5.70 1.37 -5.60
N VAL A 30 -4.37 1.48 -5.62
CA VAL A 30 -3.60 1.88 -6.80
C VAL A 30 -3.04 0.62 -7.46
N ASP A 31 -3.24 0.45 -8.76
CA ASP A 31 -2.58 -0.60 -9.53
C ASP A 31 -1.07 -0.33 -9.55
N VAL A 32 -0.30 -1.29 -9.02
CA VAL A 32 1.16 -1.24 -8.95
C VAL A 32 1.81 -2.40 -9.69
N THR A 33 1.08 -3.03 -10.62
CA THR A 33 1.52 -4.23 -11.33
C THR A 33 2.86 -4.02 -12.04
N ASP A 34 3.02 -2.90 -12.73
CA ASP A 34 4.27 -2.58 -13.44
C ASP A 34 5.41 -2.15 -12.50
N GLN A 35 5.12 -1.89 -11.22
CA GLN A 35 6.08 -1.36 -10.24
C GLN A 35 6.45 -2.37 -9.16
N ILE A 36 5.86 -3.57 -9.15
CA ILE A 36 6.05 -4.55 -8.07
C ILE A 36 7.52 -4.96 -7.91
N GLU A 37 8.25 -5.16 -9.01
CA GLU A 37 9.67 -5.53 -8.94
C GLU A 37 10.51 -4.40 -8.35
N ARG A 38 10.31 -3.17 -8.82
CA ARG A 38 11.00 -1.99 -8.27
C ARG A 38 10.69 -1.77 -6.79
N LYS A 39 9.47 -2.07 -6.33
CA LYS A 39 9.11 -2.02 -4.92
C LYS A 39 9.92 -3.03 -4.11
N LEU A 40 10.05 -4.27 -4.61
CA LEU A 40 10.82 -5.31 -3.94
C LEU A 40 12.32 -4.99 -3.89
N GLU A 41 12.88 -4.47 -4.98
CA GLU A 41 14.27 -3.99 -5.03
C GLU A 41 14.51 -2.88 -3.99
N ALA A 42 13.61 -1.89 -3.92
CA ALA A 42 13.71 -0.80 -2.95
C ALA A 42 13.66 -1.29 -1.50
N VAL A 43 12.82 -2.28 -1.19
CA VAL A 43 12.78 -2.90 0.15
C VAL A 43 14.06 -3.68 0.43
N ALA A 44 14.59 -4.42 -0.56
CA ALA A 44 15.81 -5.20 -0.41
C ALA A 44 17.04 -4.34 -0.10
N CYS A 45 17.04 -3.05 -0.46
CA CYS A 45 18.12 -2.12 -0.10
C CYS A 45 18.28 -1.93 1.43
N PHE A 46 17.24 -2.19 2.23
CA PHE A 46 17.28 -2.06 3.69
C PHE A 46 17.83 -3.34 4.36
N VAL A 47 19.06 -3.70 3.99
CA VAL A 47 19.71 -4.95 4.42
C VAL A 47 19.84 -5.03 5.95
N SER A 48 20.10 -3.94 6.65
CA SER A 48 20.20 -3.97 8.13
C SER A 48 18.86 -4.26 8.82
N GLN A 49 17.74 -4.09 8.13
CA GLN A 49 16.39 -4.27 8.65
C GLN A 49 15.84 -5.64 8.27
N PHE A 50 16.18 -6.14 7.07
CA PHE A 50 15.57 -7.33 6.47
C PHE A 50 16.58 -8.43 6.11
N GLY A 51 17.88 -8.12 6.07
CA GLY A 51 18.94 -9.09 5.79
C GLY A 51 19.17 -10.02 6.98
N GLY A 52 18.89 -11.31 6.80
CA GLY A 52 19.13 -12.35 7.82
C GLY A 52 18.14 -12.37 8.99
N ALA A 53 17.11 -11.51 8.97
CA ALA A 53 16.08 -11.49 9.99
C ALA A 53 15.09 -12.64 9.80
N VAL A 54 15.32 -13.77 10.49
CA VAL A 54 14.32 -14.85 10.64
C VAL A 54 13.30 -14.50 11.74
N GLN A 55 13.60 -13.49 12.57
CA GLN A 55 12.72 -12.98 13.63
C GLN A 55 12.85 -11.45 13.76
N ALA A 56 12.20 -10.69 12.88
CA ALA A 56 12.02 -9.25 13.06
C ALA A 56 10.56 -8.92 13.36
N GLY A 57 10.09 -9.29 14.56
CA GLY A 57 8.81 -8.85 15.11
C GLY A 57 7.59 -8.95 14.18
N GLU A 58 6.63 -8.04 14.36
CA GLU A 58 5.31 -7.94 13.70
C GLU A 58 5.34 -7.98 12.15
N VAL A 59 6.53 -7.82 11.53
CA VAL A 59 6.72 -7.89 10.07
C VAL A 59 6.83 -9.34 9.55
N PHE A 60 6.98 -10.32 10.44
CA PHE A 60 7.16 -11.74 10.07
C PHE A 60 6.30 -12.72 10.88
N PRO A 61 4.96 -12.67 10.80
CA PRO A 61 4.16 -13.78 11.28
C PRO A 61 4.33 -14.98 10.31
N GLY A 62 5.08 -16.00 10.73
CA GLY A 62 5.03 -17.33 10.12
C GLY A 62 6.19 -17.74 9.20
N GLY A 63 7.34 -17.07 9.23
CA GLY A 63 8.59 -17.57 8.61
C GLY A 63 8.62 -17.56 7.08
N ARG A 64 7.68 -16.89 6.40
CA ARG A 64 7.75 -16.69 4.95
C ARG A 64 8.77 -15.61 4.57
N PRO A 65 9.50 -15.76 3.46
CA PRO A 65 10.33 -14.69 2.91
C PRO A 65 9.56 -13.39 2.72
N LEU A 66 10.18 -12.25 3.05
CA LEU A 66 9.53 -10.93 3.05
C LEU A 66 8.97 -10.55 1.67
N ASP A 67 9.71 -10.86 0.61
CA ASP A 67 9.30 -10.64 -0.78
C ASP A 67 8.00 -11.38 -1.11
N GLN A 68 7.87 -12.63 -0.66
CA GLN A 68 6.64 -13.41 -0.83
C GLN A 68 5.47 -12.82 -0.04
N GLN A 69 5.72 -12.30 1.17
CA GLN A 69 4.70 -11.62 1.96
C GLN A 69 4.22 -10.34 1.27
N ILE A 70 5.14 -9.52 0.76
CA ILE A 70 4.82 -8.31 0.00
C ILE A 70 3.99 -8.65 -1.23
N ARG A 71 4.41 -9.65 -2.03
CA ARG A 71 3.66 -10.07 -3.22
C ARG A 71 2.27 -10.59 -2.86
N ALA A 72 2.15 -11.40 -1.82
CA ALA A 72 0.86 -11.94 -1.38
C ALA A 72 -0.11 -10.82 -0.95
N GLN A 73 0.38 -9.86 -0.17
CA GLN A 73 -0.45 -8.75 0.27
C GLN A 73 -0.84 -7.82 -0.89
N SER A 74 0.12 -7.47 -1.76
CA SER A 74 -0.18 -6.66 -2.95
C SER A 74 -1.14 -7.39 -3.90
N ALA A 75 -1.05 -8.72 -4.03
CA ALA A 75 -2.02 -9.49 -4.82
C ALA A 75 -3.42 -9.50 -4.19
N ALA A 76 -3.50 -9.64 -2.86
CA ALA A 76 -4.77 -9.56 -2.14
C ALA A 76 -5.48 -8.22 -2.40
N TYR A 77 -4.78 -7.10 -2.33
CA TYR A 77 -5.37 -5.79 -2.63
C TYR A 77 -5.61 -5.56 -4.13
N GLY A 78 -4.74 -6.06 -5.00
CA GLY A 78 -4.96 -6.02 -6.45
C GLY A 78 -6.26 -6.71 -6.86
N SER A 79 -6.61 -7.81 -6.20
CA SER A 79 -7.85 -8.53 -6.44
C SER A 79 -9.11 -7.67 -6.22
N LEU A 80 -9.07 -6.69 -5.31
CA LEU A 80 -10.19 -5.77 -5.05
C LEU A 80 -10.52 -4.87 -6.25
N ILE A 81 -9.54 -4.64 -7.12
CA ILE A 81 -9.69 -3.83 -8.34
C ILE A 81 -9.40 -4.64 -9.61
N ARG A 82 -9.35 -5.98 -9.50
CA ARG A 82 -9.16 -6.92 -10.62
C ARG A 82 -7.84 -6.75 -11.38
N VAL A 83 -6.76 -6.43 -10.68
CA VAL A 83 -5.39 -6.35 -11.22
C VAL A 83 -4.45 -7.29 -10.46
N PRO A 84 -3.30 -7.70 -11.05
CA PRO A 84 -2.37 -8.61 -10.38
C PRO A 84 -1.83 -8.08 -9.05
N TYR A 85 -1.48 -6.80 -8.96
CA TYR A 85 -0.93 -6.20 -7.74
C TYR A 85 -1.48 -4.81 -7.48
N GLY A 86 -1.93 -4.57 -6.24
CA GLY A 86 -2.47 -3.28 -5.80
C GLY A 86 -1.89 -2.82 -4.47
N GLU A 87 -1.77 -1.50 -4.31
CA GLU A 87 -1.39 -0.85 -3.04
C GLU A 87 -2.60 -0.16 -2.41
N PRO A 88 -2.96 -0.49 -1.15
CA PRO A 88 -4.15 0.05 -0.49
C PRO A 88 -3.91 1.40 0.18
N PHE A 89 -4.87 2.30 0.02
CA PHE A 89 -4.87 3.60 0.68
C PHE A 89 -6.23 3.94 1.29
N TRP A 90 -6.16 4.70 2.38
CA TRP A 90 -7.32 5.30 3.02
C TRP A 90 -7.21 6.83 3.04
N THR A 91 -8.35 7.50 2.90
CA THR A 91 -8.46 8.94 3.11
C THR A 91 -9.80 9.28 3.76
N ARG A 92 -9.81 10.35 4.56
CA ARG A 92 -11.05 10.95 5.10
C ARG A 92 -11.76 11.84 4.08
N GLU A 93 -11.06 12.24 3.04
CA GLU A 93 -11.56 13.17 2.05
C GLU A 93 -12.62 12.51 1.16
N THR A 94 -13.65 13.25 0.79
CA THR A 94 -14.61 12.82 -0.24
C THR A 94 -13.92 12.79 -1.60
N VAL A 95 -14.02 11.67 -2.30
CA VAL A 95 -13.44 11.50 -3.64
C VAL A 95 -14.52 11.80 -4.69
N PRO A 96 -14.30 12.74 -5.62
CA PRO A 96 -15.24 12.99 -6.70
C PRO A 96 -15.25 11.81 -7.68
N ALA A 97 -16.42 11.52 -8.24
CA ALA A 97 -16.59 10.63 -9.39
C ALA A 97 -17.38 11.40 -10.45
N GLU A 98 -16.94 11.34 -11.71
CA GLU A 98 -17.64 11.99 -12.81
C GLU A 98 -19.00 11.33 -13.06
N THR A 99 -19.04 10.00 -13.04
CA THR A 99 -20.25 9.18 -13.16
C THR A 99 -20.05 7.87 -12.39
N LEU A 100 -21.14 7.12 -12.11
CA LEU A 100 -21.02 5.78 -11.52
C LEU A 100 -20.27 4.81 -12.44
N GLY A 101 -20.37 4.96 -13.77
CA GLY A 101 -19.75 4.08 -14.75
C GLY A 101 -18.24 4.24 -14.89
N THR A 102 -17.65 5.34 -14.42
CA THR A 102 -16.20 5.55 -14.43
C THR A 102 -15.48 4.81 -13.29
N LEU A 103 -16.24 4.31 -12.31
CA LEU A 103 -15.71 3.44 -11.26
C LEU A 103 -15.52 2.04 -11.85
N ALA A 104 -14.28 1.72 -12.23
CA ALA A 104 -13.94 0.49 -12.96
C ALA A 104 -14.23 -0.82 -12.21
N VAL A 105 -14.50 -0.75 -10.91
CA VAL A 105 -14.87 -1.92 -10.09
C VAL A 105 -16.38 -2.11 -10.15
N THR A 106 -16.81 -3.10 -10.91
CA THR A 106 -18.22 -3.54 -10.92
C THR A 106 -18.56 -4.28 -9.62
N THR A 107 -19.77 -4.02 -9.12
CA THR A 107 -20.39 -4.68 -7.96
C THR A 107 -20.62 -6.18 -8.20
N PHE A 108 -20.71 -6.61 -9.46
CA PHE A 108 -20.95 -7.99 -9.88
C PHE A 108 -19.88 -8.49 -10.87
#